data_AF-A0A947EBU8-F1
#
_entry.id   AF-A0A947EBU8-F1
#
_cell.length_a   1.000
_cell.length_b   1.000
_cell.length_c   1.000
_cell.angle_alpha   90.00
_cell.angle_beta   90.00
_cell.angle_gamma   90.00
#
_symmetry.space_group_name_H-M   'P 1'
#
loop_
_entity.id
_entity.type
_entity.pdbx_description
1 polymer ?
#
loop_
_entity_poly.entity_id
_entity_poly.type
_entity_poly.pdbx_seq_one_letter_code
_entity_poly.pdbx_strand_id
1 'polypeptide(L)' 'VMVSGRLGGSEIARTEWYQDGRLPLHTLKADIDYGLAESRTTYGVVGVKVWIYKGDVLREKGRRAV' A
#
# COMPACT_ATOMS: atom_id res chain seq x y z
N VAL A 1 5.84 0.57 -0.63
CA VAL A 1 5.49 0.08 -1.97
C VAL A 1 5.97 -1.36 -2.11
N MET A 2 5.10 -2.27 -2.53
CA MET A 2 5.41 -3.66 -2.83
C MET A 2 5.21 -3.91 -4.31
N VAL A 3 6.14 -4.59 -4.94
CA VAL A 3 6.00 -5.02 -6.33
C VAL A 3 6.28 -6.52 -6.41
N SER A 4 5.39 -7.26 -7.06
CA SER A 4 5.47 -8.72 -7.17
C SER A 4 5.27 -9.17 -8.62
N GLY A 5 6.11 -10.07 -9.10
CA GLY A 5 5.97 -10.66 -10.43
C GLY A 5 7.32 -11.01 -11.04
N ARG A 6 7.35 -11.18 -12.37
CA ARG A 6 8.58 -11.45 -13.14
C ARG A 6 9.38 -10.16 -13.36
N LEU A 7 9.95 -9.64 -12.28
CA LEU A 7 10.64 -8.34 -12.27
C LEU A 7 11.87 -8.37 -13.19
N GLY A 8 11.98 -7.39 -14.10
CA GLY A 8 13.08 -7.30 -15.06
C GLY A 8 13.12 -8.41 -16.10
N GLY A 9 12.02 -9.17 -16.30
CA GLY A 9 11.97 -10.28 -17.25
C GLY A 9 12.59 -11.59 -16.73
N SER A 10 12.92 -11.68 -15.44
CA SER A 10 13.38 -12.93 -14.82
C SER A 10 12.35 -14.05 -14.98
N GLU A 11 12.83 -15.30 -15.10
CA GLU A 11 11.98 -16.48 -15.23
C GLU A 11 11.18 -16.74 -13.94
N ILE A 12 11.82 -16.58 -12.79
CA ILE A 12 11.22 -16.78 -11.47
C ILE A 12 10.64 -15.46 -10.95
N ALA A 13 9.39 -15.50 -10.47
CA ALA A 13 8.75 -14.34 -9.88
C ALA A 13 9.38 -13.98 -8.52
N ARG A 14 9.56 -12.68 -8.28
CA ARG A 14 10.08 -12.13 -7.02
C ARG A 14 9.12 -11.08 -6.48
N THR A 15 9.20 -10.86 -5.16
CA THR A 15 8.50 -9.77 -4.49
C THR A 15 9.52 -8.87 -3.83
N GLU A 16 9.55 -7.61 -4.25
CA GLU A 16 10.39 -6.57 -3.68
C GLU A 16 9.51 -5.61 -2.87
N TRP A 17 9.98 -5.27 -1.68
CA TRP A 17 9.29 -4.35 -0.78
C TRP A 17 10.22 -3.23 -0.35
N TYR A 18 9.77 -1.99 -0.57
CA TYR A 18 10.42 -0.81 -0.03
C TYR A 18 9.43 -0.03 0.83
N GLN A 19 9.84 0.32 2.03
CA GLN A 19 9.09 1.18 2.92
C GLN A 19 9.99 2.34 3.34
N ASP A 20 9.42 3.53 3.26
CA ASP A 20 9.98 4.72 3.86
C ASP A 20 9.03 5.22 4.96
N GLY A 21 9.60 5.70 6.06
CA GLY A 21 8.85 6.12 7.24
C GLY A 21 8.10 4.97 7.96
N ARG A 22 6.95 5.32 8.55
CA ARG A 22 6.15 4.43 9.41
C ARG A 22 4.86 4.00 8.71
N LEU A 23 4.53 2.72 8.81
CA LEU A 23 3.28 2.15 8.31
C LEU A 23 2.63 1.23 9.37
N PRO A 24 1.83 1.78 10.30
CA PRO A 24 1.26 1.01 11.40
C PRO A 24 -0.01 0.25 10.98
N LEU A 25 0.14 -0.88 10.27
CA LEU A 25 -0.98 -1.67 9.71
C LEU A 25 -1.96 -2.26 10.75
N HIS A 26 -1.51 -2.47 11.99
CA HIS A 26 -2.36 -2.99 13.06
C HIS A 26 -3.14 -1.90 13.82
N THR A 27 -2.87 -0.63 13.53
CA THR A 27 -3.45 0.50 14.27
C THR A 27 -4.72 0.98 13.56
N LEU A 28 -5.89 0.65 14.11
CA LEU A 28 -7.19 0.98 13.48
C LEU A 28 -7.48 2.48 13.37
N LYS A 29 -6.82 3.33 14.18
CA LYS A 29 -6.93 4.79 14.09
C LYS A 29 -6.06 5.41 12.98
N ALA A 30 -5.15 4.64 12.39
CA ALA A 30 -4.28 5.13 11.34
C ALA A 30 -5.07 5.28 10.03
N ASP A 31 -5.01 6.47 9.43
CA ASP A 31 -5.55 6.72 8.09
C ASP A 31 -4.55 6.20 7.05
N ILE A 32 -4.89 5.07 6.44
CA ILE A 32 -4.04 4.38 5.48
C ILE A 32 -4.84 4.14 4.20
N ASP A 33 -4.41 4.80 3.12
CA ASP A 33 -4.88 4.48 1.78
C ASP A 33 -4.14 3.24 1.27
N TYR A 34 -4.90 2.25 0.81
CA TYR A 34 -4.37 1.09 0.10
C TYR A 34 -4.79 1.12 -1.37
N GLY A 35 -3.83 0.90 -2.26
CA GLY A 35 -4.06 0.75 -3.69
C GLY A 35 -3.40 -0.49 -4.24
N LEU A 36 -4.10 -1.21 -5.12
CA LEU A 36 -3.56 -2.29 -5.93
C LEU A 36 -3.72 -1.93 -7.41
N ALA A 37 -2.65 -2.08 -8.17
CA ALA A 37 -2.67 -1.97 -9.61
C ALA A 37 -1.85 -3.10 -10.25
N GLU A 38 -2.26 -3.54 -11.42
CA GLU A 38 -1.55 -4.56 -12.20
C GLU A 38 -0.94 -3.91 -13.45
N SER A 39 0.34 -4.15 -13.67
CA SER A 39 1.05 -3.74 -14.89
C SER A 39 1.20 -4.95 -15.81
N ARG A 40 0.68 -4.84 -17.04
CA ARG A 40 0.81 -5.88 -18.06
C ARG A 40 2.06 -5.61 -18.88
N THR A 41 3.02 -6.51 -18.77
CA THR A 41 4.29 -6.46 -19.51
C THR A 41 4.37 -7.64 -20.47
N THR A 42 5.33 -7.60 -21.40
CA THR A 42 5.58 -8.68 -22.35
C THR A 42 5.86 -10.03 -21.68
N TYR A 43 6.45 -10.01 -20.49
CA TYR A 43 6.84 -11.22 -19.75
C TYR A 43 5.76 -11.69 -18.74
N GLY A 44 4.62 -11.00 -18.68
CA GLY A 44 3.52 -11.34 -17.79
C GLY A 44 3.02 -10.13 -16.99
N VAL A 45 2.30 -10.42 -15.90
CA VAL A 45 1.68 -9.39 -15.05
C VAL A 45 2.55 -9.13 -13.83
N VAL A 46 2.77 -7.84 -13.54
CA VAL A 46 3.45 -7.36 -12.34
C VAL A 46 2.40 -6.68 -11.45
N GLY A 47 2.21 -7.20 -10.24
CA GLY A 47 1.33 -6.58 -9.23
C GLY A 47 2.07 -5.49 -8.46
N VAL A 48 1.44 -4.32 -8.32
CA VAL A 48 1.94 -3.19 -7.55
C VAL A 48 0.95 -2.89 -6.43
N LYS A 49 1.41 -2.98 -5.18
CA LYS A 49 0.64 -2.63 -3.99
C LYS A 49 1.26 -1.42 -3.31
N VAL A 50 0.44 -0.44 -2.98
CA VAL A 50 0.87 0.81 -2.35
C VAL A 50 0.05 1.04 -1.09
N TRP A 51 0.75 1.47 -0.03
CA TRP A 51 0.15 1.96 1.19
C TRP A 51 0.66 3.37 1.43
N ILE A 52 -0.25 4.31 1.70
CA ILE A 52 0.07 5.70 2.02
C ILE A 52 -0.53 6.01 3.39
N TYR A 53 0.33 6.22 4.38
CA TYR A 53 -0.08 6.66 5.70
C TYR A 53 -0.22 8.17 5.73
N LYS A 54 -1.43 8.67 5.99
CA LYS A 54 -1.75 10.11 6.03
C LYS A 54 -1.73 10.71 7.44
N GLY A 55 -1.59 9.88 8.48
CA GLY A 55 -1.68 10.29 9.88
C GLY A 55 -2.73 9.50 10.64
N ASP A 56 -2.97 9.86 11.89
CA ASP A 56 -4.04 9.27 12.69
C ASP A 56 -5.34 10.08 12.52
N VAL A 57 -6.47 9.38 12.34
CA VAL A 57 -7.79 10.01 12.37
C VAL A 57 -8.13 10.34 13.83
N LEU A 58 -7.94 11.59 14.23
CA LEU A 58 -8.52 12.11 15.47
C LEU A 58 -10.03 12.19 15.26
N ARG A 59 -10.81 11.26 15.83
CA ARG A 59 -12.27 11.42 15.92
C ARG A 59 -12.52 12.74 16.66
N GLU A 60 -12.82 13.82 15.96
CA GLU A 60 -13.54 14.94 16.55
C GLU A 60 -14.85 14.35 17.05
N LYS A 61 -14.97 14.17 18.37
CA LYS A 61 -16.23 13.84 19.02
C LYS A 61 -17.23 14.86 18.50
N GLY A 62 -18.23 14.38 17.76
CA GLY A 62 -19.32 15.18 17.24
C GLY A 62 -19.74 16.17 18.31
N ARG A 63 -19.49 17.45 18.01
CA ARG A 63 -20.01 18.58 18.75
C ARG A 63 -21.52 18.41 18.67
N ARG A 64 -22.09 17.78 19.71
CA ARG A 64 -23.53 17.68 19.91
C ARG A 64 -23.97 19.11 20.20
N ALA A 65 -24.23 19.86 19.13
CA ALA A 65 -24.94 21.11 19.22
C ALA A 65 -26.33 20.75 19.75
N VAL A 66 -26.61 21.36 20.89
CA VAL A 66 -27.84 21.34 21.68
C VAL A 66 -29.10 21.44 20.84
#